data_AF-A0A7C4G9Q8-F1
#
_entry.id   AF-A0A7C4G9Q8-F1
#
_cell.length_a   1.000
_cell.length_b   1.000
_cell.length_c   1.000
_cell.angle_alpha   90.00
_cell.angle_beta   90.00
_cell.angle_gamma   90.00
#
_symmetry.space_group_name_H-M   'P 1'
#
loop_
_entity.id
_entity.type
_entity.pdbx_description
1 polymer ?
#
loop_
_entity_poly.entity_id
_entity_poly.type
_entity_poly.pdbx_seq_one_letter_code
_entity_poly.pdbx_strand_id
1 'polypeptide(L)'
;MILMIYFNNQHITYRINAELINETPLSIGAGRGALFGGIDNPIIRMNGIPFIPGSSIKGVLRAEAEKYANVKGWPVCDVVSNPNYEMDMKENLKDKYEPCIVCSVFGGPTVASQITVLNATPIGECRTETRTCVSICRITGGQYPGRLFDIEYITPHSRFEWGLIIEGYDIVNGVGREVELINYLIKKLINDGVWIGGRRSVGHGLVKMNIRKISRESIVNGELKSEDCTDKYLKLLGVKH
;
A
#
# COMPACT_ATOMS: atom_id res chain seq x y z
N MET A 1 9.37 -0.68 35.57
CA MET A 1 8.41 -1.58 36.25
C MET A 1 7.12 -1.53 35.46
N ILE A 2 6.72 -2.67 34.90
CA ILE A 2 5.47 -2.91 34.15
C ILE A 2 5.49 -2.32 32.72
N LEU A 3 6.38 -2.85 31.87
CA LEU A 3 6.06 -3.05 30.44
C LEU A 3 5.22 -4.32 30.33
N MET A 4 4.11 -4.34 31.07
CA MET A 4 3.08 -5.37 31.02
C MET A 4 1.94 -4.68 30.26
N ILE A 5 2.19 -4.42 28.97
CA ILE A 5 1.11 -4.17 28.03
C ILE A 5 0.25 -5.42 28.17
N TYR A 6 -0.95 -5.25 28.72
CA TYR A 6 -1.96 -6.27 28.79
C TYR A 6 -2.00 -6.97 27.43
N PHE A 7 -1.47 -8.20 27.38
CA PHE A 7 -1.94 -9.19 26.43
C PHE A 7 -3.41 -9.39 26.80
N ASN A 8 -4.28 -8.51 26.28
CA ASN A 8 -5.67 -8.89 26.11
C ASN A 8 -5.59 -10.19 25.30
N ASN A 9 -6.09 -11.26 25.90
CA ASN A 9 -5.87 -12.66 25.53
C ASN A 9 -6.59 -13.05 24.21
N GLN A 10 -6.71 -12.11 23.28
CA GLN A 10 -7.36 -12.22 21.99
C GLN A 10 -6.48 -11.54 20.95
N HIS A 11 -5.62 -12.33 20.33
CA HIS A 11 -4.98 -11.92 19.08
C HIS A 11 -6.04 -11.94 17.99
N ILE A 12 -6.40 -10.77 17.47
CA ILE A 12 -7.34 -10.62 16.34
C ILE A 12 -6.53 -10.36 15.09
N THR A 13 -6.90 -11.03 14.00
CA THR A 13 -6.27 -10.90 12.70
C THR A 13 -7.35 -10.80 11.63
N TYR A 14 -7.28 -9.78 10.79
CA TYR A 14 -8.13 -9.66 9.62
C TYR A 14 -7.33 -10.02 8.38
N ARG A 15 -7.91 -10.86 7.51
CA ARG A 15 -7.38 -11.13 6.17
C ARG A 15 -8.36 -10.63 5.14
N ILE A 16 -7.94 -9.63 4.38
CA ILE A 16 -8.67 -9.08 3.25
C ILE A 16 -8.09 -9.71 2.00
N ASN A 17 -8.91 -10.50 1.31
CA ASN A 17 -8.63 -11.00 -0.03
C ASN A 17 -9.38 -10.11 -1.02
N ALA A 18 -8.65 -9.58 -2.00
CA ALA A 18 -9.17 -8.59 -2.92
C ALA A 18 -8.58 -8.76 -4.31
N GLU A 19 -9.20 -8.08 -5.26
CA GLU A 19 -8.69 -7.89 -6.60
C GLU A 19 -8.26 -6.44 -6.76
N LEU A 20 -7.05 -6.21 -7.24
CA LEU A 20 -6.60 -4.91 -7.70
C LEU A 20 -6.80 -4.81 -9.22
N ILE A 21 -7.31 -3.68 -9.68
CA ILE A 21 -7.57 -3.40 -11.09
C ILE A 21 -6.87 -2.10 -11.43
N ASN A 22 -5.98 -2.11 -12.43
CA ASN A 22 -5.38 -0.87 -12.90
C ASN A 22 -6.35 -0.17 -13.88
N GLU A 23 -6.87 0.99 -13.52
CA GLU A 23 -7.75 1.80 -14.38
C GLU A 23 -6.98 2.46 -15.52
N THR A 24 -5.68 2.67 -15.33
CA THR A 24 -4.79 3.31 -16.31
C THR A 24 -3.52 2.47 -16.52
N PRO A 25 -2.69 2.78 -17.54
CA PRO A 25 -1.46 2.04 -17.79
C PRO A 25 -0.57 1.98 -16.54
N LEU A 26 -0.16 0.79 -16.13
CA LEU A 26 0.61 0.60 -14.90
C LEU A 26 2.06 0.27 -15.23
N SER A 27 3.01 1.06 -14.72
CA SER A 27 4.44 0.80 -14.88
C SER A 27 5.15 0.86 -13.53
N ILE A 28 5.67 -0.28 -13.10
CA ILE A 28 6.42 -0.43 -11.87
C ILE A 28 7.81 -0.90 -12.26
N GLY A 29 8.79 0.01 -12.19
CA GLY A 29 10.12 -0.27 -12.67
C GLY A 29 10.84 -1.36 -11.87
N ALA A 30 11.55 -2.25 -12.56
CA ALA A 30 12.39 -3.28 -11.96
C ALA A 30 13.71 -2.75 -11.32
N GLY A 31 13.97 -1.43 -11.45
CA GLY A 31 15.25 -0.81 -11.09
C GLY A 31 16.28 -0.89 -12.22
N ARG A 32 17.32 -0.05 -12.17
CA ARG A 32 18.30 0.17 -13.26
C ARG A 32 19.15 -1.07 -13.65
N GLY A 33 19.04 -2.19 -12.94
CA GLY A 33 19.85 -3.40 -13.16
C GLY A 33 19.17 -4.51 -13.96
N ALA A 34 17.86 -4.43 -14.19
CA ALA A 34 17.10 -5.47 -14.90
C ALA A 34 16.89 -5.06 -16.37
N LEU A 35 17.98 -4.81 -17.10
CA LEU A 35 17.93 -4.58 -18.55
C LEU A 35 17.73 -5.91 -19.28
N PHE A 36 16.53 -6.48 -19.16
CA PHE A 36 16.11 -7.55 -20.05
C PHE A 36 15.57 -6.91 -21.33
N GLY A 37 16.27 -7.07 -22.45
CA GLY A 37 15.71 -6.83 -23.79
C GLY A 37 15.76 -5.41 -24.35
N GLY A 38 16.63 -4.52 -23.85
CA GLY A 38 16.91 -3.24 -24.51
C GLY A 38 15.84 -2.13 -24.34
N ILE A 39 14.87 -2.33 -23.45
CA ILE A 39 13.91 -1.29 -23.04
C ILE A 39 14.50 -0.49 -21.88
N ASP A 40 14.44 0.84 -21.94
CA ASP A 40 15.05 1.73 -20.92
C ASP A 40 14.38 1.60 -19.55
N ASN A 41 13.05 1.45 -19.53
CA ASN A 41 12.24 1.35 -18.31
C ASN A 41 11.34 0.11 -18.35
N PRO A 42 11.88 -1.08 -18.06
CA PRO A 42 11.12 -2.31 -18.02
C PRO A 42 10.31 -2.44 -16.73
N ILE A 43 9.21 -3.19 -16.80
CA ILE A 43 8.39 -3.49 -15.62
C ILE A 43 8.98 -4.63 -14.79
N ILE A 44 8.72 -4.61 -13.47
CA ILE A 44 9.13 -5.67 -12.56
C ILE A 44 8.35 -6.96 -12.81
N ARG A 45 9.07 -8.08 -12.80
CA ARG A 45 8.54 -9.42 -13.08
C ARG A 45 9.06 -10.41 -12.04
N MET A 46 8.24 -11.39 -11.68
CA MET A 46 8.61 -12.56 -10.88
C MET A 46 8.40 -13.79 -11.75
N ASN A 47 9.45 -14.57 -12.00
CA ASN A 47 9.43 -15.71 -12.93
C ASN A 47 8.88 -15.33 -14.33
N GLY A 48 9.24 -14.14 -14.83
CA GLY A 48 8.79 -13.61 -16.13
C GLY A 48 7.38 -12.99 -16.13
N ILE A 49 6.62 -13.12 -15.05
CA ILE A 49 5.24 -12.63 -14.95
C ILE A 49 5.23 -11.25 -14.26
N PRO A 50 4.58 -10.22 -14.84
CA PRO A 50 4.44 -8.92 -14.19
C PRO A 50 3.65 -9.03 -12.89
N PHE A 51 4.04 -8.28 -11.87
CA PHE A 51 3.32 -8.25 -10.60
C PHE A 51 3.45 -6.87 -9.93
N ILE A 52 2.61 -6.61 -8.94
CA ILE A 52 2.69 -5.39 -8.12
C ILE A 52 3.37 -5.78 -6.80
N PRO A 53 4.58 -5.26 -6.48
CA PRO A 53 5.24 -5.56 -5.22
C PRO A 53 4.45 -5.03 -4.03
N GLY A 54 4.34 -5.85 -2.98
CA GLY A 54 3.69 -5.45 -1.73
C GLY A 54 4.36 -4.24 -1.09
N SER A 55 5.68 -4.08 -1.26
CA SER A 55 6.42 -2.89 -0.84
C SER A 55 5.99 -1.62 -1.59
N SER A 56 5.66 -1.72 -2.88
CA SER A 56 5.18 -0.59 -3.68
C SER A 56 3.80 -0.15 -3.22
N ILE A 57 2.89 -1.11 -2.99
CA ILE A 57 1.54 -0.84 -2.46
C ILE A 57 1.65 -0.26 -1.04
N LYS A 58 2.42 -0.90 -0.15
CA LYS A 58 2.63 -0.46 1.23
C LYS A 58 3.19 0.96 1.31
N GLY A 59 4.17 1.29 0.47
CA GLY A 59 4.75 2.64 0.42
C GLY A 59 3.74 3.71 -0.02
N VAL A 60 2.91 3.41 -1.02
CA VAL A 60 1.84 4.32 -1.46
C VAL A 60 0.79 4.50 -0.37
N LEU A 61 0.34 3.41 0.27
CA LEU A 61 -0.61 3.48 1.38
C LEU A 61 -0.04 4.25 2.58
N ARG A 62 1.25 4.09 2.88
CA ARG A 62 1.93 4.86 3.93
C ARG A 62 1.93 6.35 3.62
N ALA A 63 2.25 6.74 2.39
CA ALA A 63 2.22 8.14 1.97
C ALA A 63 0.79 8.74 2.02
N GLU A 64 -0.23 7.97 1.66
CA GLU A 64 -1.63 8.39 1.82
C GLU A 64 -2.04 8.50 3.29
N ALA A 65 -1.50 7.64 4.15
CA ALA A 65 -1.71 7.68 5.59
C ALA A 65 -1.12 8.94 6.22
N GLU A 66 0.10 9.31 5.84
CA GLU A 66 0.76 10.54 6.28
C GLU A 66 -0.04 11.78 5.89
N LYS A 67 -0.57 11.84 4.67
CA LYS A 67 -1.45 12.94 4.23
C LYS A 67 -2.70 13.05 5.10
N TYR A 68 -3.36 11.92 5.36
CA TYR A 68 -4.57 11.90 6.19
C TYR A 68 -4.30 12.30 7.63
N ALA A 69 -3.24 11.76 8.23
CA ALA A 69 -2.82 12.08 9.59
C ALA A 69 -2.48 13.57 9.75
N ASN A 70 -1.79 14.17 8.77
CA ASN A 70 -1.51 15.61 8.76
C ASN A 70 -2.79 16.45 8.71
N VAL A 71 -3.78 16.08 7.89
CA VAL A 71 -5.09 16.77 7.84
C VAL A 71 -5.83 16.66 9.18
N LYS A 72 -5.69 15.53 9.88
CA LYS A 72 -6.29 15.31 11.21
C LYS A 72 -5.52 15.96 12.36
N GLY A 73 -4.34 16.54 12.11
CA GLY A 73 -3.46 17.07 13.15
C GLY A 73 -2.89 15.99 14.07
N TRP A 74 -2.80 14.74 13.61
CA TRP A 74 -2.17 13.66 14.35
C TRP A 74 -0.65 13.71 14.19
N PRO A 75 0.13 13.31 15.23
CA PRO A 75 1.58 13.34 15.15
C PRO A 75 2.09 12.36 14.09
N VAL A 76 2.94 12.86 13.18
CA VAL A 76 3.64 12.10 12.14
C VAL A 76 5.13 12.41 12.28
N CYS A 77 5.97 11.38 12.25
CA CYS A 77 7.43 11.56 12.32
C CYS A 77 7.98 12.13 11.00
N ASP A 78 8.93 13.07 11.11
CA ASP A 78 9.63 13.61 9.94
C ASP A 78 10.86 12.76 9.60
N VAL A 79 10.61 11.66 8.89
CA VAL A 79 11.65 10.75 8.41
C VAL A 79 12.43 11.31 7.21
N VAL A 80 11.95 12.40 6.60
CA VAL A 80 12.58 13.02 5.43
C VAL A 80 13.73 13.91 5.88
N SER A 81 13.49 14.78 6.86
CA SER A 81 14.52 15.67 7.40
C SER A 81 15.45 14.93 8.37
N ASN A 82 14.94 13.96 9.12
CA ASN A 82 15.73 13.14 10.02
C ASN A 82 15.36 11.64 9.89
N PRO A 83 16.15 10.85 9.15
CA PRO A 83 15.92 9.40 9.02
C PRO A 83 15.91 8.64 10.36
N ASN A 84 16.58 9.18 11.40
CA ASN A 84 16.69 8.58 12.72
C ASN A 84 15.67 9.12 13.73
N TYR A 85 14.72 9.95 13.30
CA TYR A 85 13.77 10.65 14.18
C TYR A 85 13.13 9.76 15.24
N GLU A 86 12.66 8.57 14.86
CA GLU A 86 12.04 7.64 15.81
C GLU A 86 13.02 7.13 16.87
N MET A 87 14.25 6.79 16.47
CA MET A 87 15.26 6.28 17.38
C MET A 87 15.70 7.37 18.36
N ASP A 88 15.92 8.59 17.85
CA ASP A 88 16.28 9.75 18.66
C ASP A 88 15.18 10.05 19.69
N MET A 89 13.91 10.02 19.27
CA MET A 89 12.77 10.26 20.17
C MET A 89 12.64 9.15 21.22
N LYS A 90 12.85 7.90 20.84
CA LYS A 90 12.82 6.76 21.77
C LYS A 90 13.95 6.85 22.80
N GLU A 91 15.14 7.27 22.40
CA GLU A 91 16.26 7.49 23.31
C GLU A 91 15.98 8.62 24.30
N ASN A 92 15.43 9.74 23.81
CA ASN A 92 15.13 10.92 24.63
C ASN A 92 13.95 10.70 25.61
N LEU A 93 12.85 10.10 25.14
CA LEU A 93 11.61 9.96 25.91
C LEU A 93 11.54 8.64 26.69
N LYS A 94 12.35 7.64 26.34
CA LYS A 94 12.40 6.31 26.98
C LYS A 94 11.00 5.70 27.09
N ASP A 95 10.53 5.45 28.30
CA ASP A 95 9.23 4.82 28.58
C ASP A 95 8.03 5.70 28.17
N LYS A 96 8.24 7.01 27.94
CA LYS A 96 7.19 7.94 27.48
C LYS A 96 7.10 8.02 25.95
N TYR A 97 7.96 7.31 25.23
CA TYR A 97 7.93 7.31 23.78
C TYR A 97 6.73 6.54 23.25
N GLU A 98 5.94 7.18 22.39
CA GLU A 98 4.90 6.54 21.60
C GLU A 98 5.23 6.68 20.11
N PRO A 99 5.16 5.59 19.33
CA PRO A 99 5.29 5.67 17.89
C PRO A 99 4.23 6.60 17.28
N CYS A 100 4.59 7.30 16.20
CA CYS A 100 3.61 8.10 15.48
C CYS A 100 2.49 7.23 14.89
N ILE A 101 1.35 7.84 14.55
CA ILE A 101 0.16 7.09 14.09
C ILE A 101 0.40 6.27 12.81
N VAL A 102 1.33 6.71 11.96
CA VAL A 102 1.69 5.99 10.74
C VAL A 102 2.59 4.80 11.08
N CYS A 103 3.53 4.96 12.00
CA CYS A 103 4.46 3.91 12.39
C CYS A 103 3.78 2.83 13.25
N SER A 104 2.76 3.18 14.04
CA SER A 104 1.96 2.18 14.77
C SER A 104 1.27 1.19 13.81
N VAL A 105 0.77 1.67 12.66
CA VAL A 105 0.15 0.81 11.63
C VAL A 105 1.20 0.14 10.74
N PHE A 106 2.07 0.94 10.10
CA PHE A 106 2.97 0.47 9.03
C PHE A 106 4.33 -0.03 9.52
N GLY A 107 4.61 0.09 10.82
CA GLY A 107 5.90 -0.22 11.43
C GLY A 107 6.95 0.86 11.20
N GLY A 108 8.01 0.81 11.99
CA GLY A 108 9.18 1.67 11.92
C GLY A 108 10.37 1.02 12.63
N PRO A 109 11.52 1.69 12.74
CA PRO A 109 12.68 1.16 13.47
C PRO A 109 12.38 0.78 14.94
N THR A 110 11.36 1.42 15.53
CA THR A 110 11.03 1.25 16.96
C THR A 110 9.87 0.31 17.24
N VAL A 111 9.07 -0.03 16.23
CA VAL A 111 7.81 -0.77 16.34
C VAL A 111 7.56 -1.66 15.13
N ALA A 112 7.15 -2.91 15.36
CA ALA A 112 6.81 -3.83 14.29
C ALA A 112 5.52 -3.40 13.56
N SER A 113 5.45 -3.65 12.26
CA SER A 113 4.24 -3.35 11.49
C SER A 113 3.09 -4.27 11.89
N GLN A 114 1.91 -3.69 12.05
CA GLN A 114 0.66 -4.41 12.30
C GLN A 114 -0.08 -4.77 11.00
N ILE A 115 0.47 -4.38 9.84
CA ILE A 115 -0.10 -4.70 8.53
C ILE A 115 0.92 -5.36 7.60
N THR A 116 0.51 -6.46 7.00
CA THR A 116 1.27 -7.17 5.98
C THR A 116 0.57 -7.03 4.64
N VAL A 117 1.20 -6.30 3.73
CA VAL A 117 0.73 -6.07 2.37
C VAL A 117 1.38 -7.09 1.45
N LEU A 118 0.58 -7.99 0.87
CA LEU A 118 1.08 -9.03 -0.02
C LEU A 118 1.41 -8.47 -1.41
N ASN A 119 2.21 -9.23 -2.18
CA ASN A 119 2.37 -8.98 -3.60
C ASN A 119 1.03 -9.21 -4.32
N ALA A 120 0.73 -8.40 -5.34
CA ALA A 120 -0.43 -8.63 -6.20
C ALA A 120 -0.01 -9.34 -7.49
N THR A 121 -0.59 -10.52 -7.74
CA THR A 121 -0.25 -11.39 -8.88
C THR A 121 -1.37 -11.38 -9.91
N PRO A 122 -1.07 -11.37 -11.22
CA PRO A 122 -2.09 -11.22 -12.25
C PRO A 122 -3.05 -12.40 -12.29
N ILE A 123 -4.33 -12.11 -12.53
CA ILE A 123 -5.40 -13.09 -12.75
C ILE A 123 -5.63 -13.22 -14.25
N GLY A 124 -5.18 -14.33 -14.83
CA GLY A 124 -5.30 -14.58 -16.27
C GLY A 124 -4.21 -13.86 -17.09
N GLU A 125 -4.55 -13.45 -18.31
CA GLU A 125 -3.61 -12.80 -19.22
C GLU A 125 -3.31 -11.36 -18.76
N CYS A 126 -2.03 -11.04 -18.57
CA CYS A 126 -1.55 -9.70 -18.22
C CYS A 126 -0.70 -9.17 -19.38
N ARG A 127 -1.31 -8.34 -20.23
CA ARG A 127 -0.66 -7.81 -21.43
C ARG A 127 0.20 -6.61 -21.12
N THR A 128 1.36 -6.58 -21.76
CA THR A 128 2.37 -5.54 -21.60
C THR A 128 2.71 -4.94 -22.96
N GLU A 129 2.79 -3.62 -23.00
CA GLU A 129 3.13 -2.85 -24.20
C GLU A 129 4.28 -1.90 -23.91
N THR A 130 4.94 -1.44 -24.97
CA THR A 130 6.01 -0.47 -24.90
C THR A 130 5.61 0.80 -25.64
N ARG A 131 5.94 1.95 -25.07
CA ARG A 131 5.75 3.25 -25.69
C ARG A 131 7.00 4.11 -25.60
N THR A 132 7.41 4.66 -26.73
CA THR A 132 8.45 5.69 -26.77
C THR A 132 7.93 7.01 -26.24
N CYS A 133 8.70 7.61 -25.36
CA CYS A 133 8.40 8.88 -24.73
C CYS A 133 9.42 9.93 -25.13
N VAL A 134 8.94 11.17 -25.28
CA VAL A 134 9.75 12.29 -25.75
C VAL A 134 9.69 13.44 -24.74
N SER A 135 10.80 14.15 -24.60
CA SER A 135 10.82 15.46 -23.94
C SER A 135 10.63 16.56 -24.98
N ILE A 136 9.69 17.48 -24.76
CA ILE A 136 9.39 18.58 -25.68
C ILE A 136 10.16 19.85 -25.27
N CYS A 137 10.81 20.48 -26.25
CA CYS A 137 11.47 21.77 -26.09
C CYS A 137 10.44 22.89 -26.02
N ARG A 138 10.46 23.63 -24.91
CA ARG A 138 9.49 24.71 -24.64
C ARG A 138 9.67 25.91 -25.57
N ILE A 139 10.86 26.06 -26.18
CA ILE A 139 11.16 27.17 -27.09
C ILE A 139 10.78 26.79 -28.53
N THR A 140 11.18 25.61 -28.98
CA THR A 140 11.01 25.21 -30.40
C THR A 140 9.73 24.42 -30.65
N GLY A 141 9.04 23.94 -29.61
CA GLY A 141 7.88 23.05 -29.72
C GLY A 141 8.22 21.63 -30.22
N GLY A 142 9.45 21.40 -30.65
CA GLY A 142 9.93 20.10 -31.15
C GLY A 142 10.46 19.18 -30.04
N GLN A 143 10.84 17.98 -30.43
CA GLN A 143 11.51 17.01 -29.56
C GLN A 143 12.91 17.50 -29.16
N TYR A 144 13.30 17.31 -27.89
CA TYR A 144 14.69 17.42 -27.47
C TYR A 144 15.50 16.21 -27.97
N PRO A 145 16.59 16.42 -28.73
CA PRO A 145 17.49 15.35 -29.16
C PRO A 145 18.07 14.57 -27.96
N GLY A 146 18.19 13.25 -28.09
CA GLY A 146 18.80 12.39 -27.06
C GLY A 146 17.97 12.18 -25.79
N ARG A 147 16.72 12.64 -25.76
CA ARG A 147 15.78 12.45 -24.62
C ARG A 147 14.58 11.58 -24.98
N LEU A 148 14.78 10.66 -25.93
CA LEU A 148 13.87 9.55 -26.18
C LEU A 148 14.16 8.47 -25.15
N PHE A 149 13.12 7.87 -24.62
CA PHE A 149 13.24 6.67 -23.83
C PHE A 149 11.97 5.84 -23.97
N ASP A 150 12.14 4.53 -23.93
CA ASP A 150 11.02 3.60 -23.95
C ASP A 150 10.55 3.28 -22.54
N ILE A 151 9.24 3.16 -22.40
CA ILE A 151 8.60 2.66 -21.18
C ILE A 151 7.73 1.46 -21.50
N GLU A 152 7.94 0.40 -20.75
CA GLU A 152 7.04 -0.74 -20.70
C GLU A 152 5.94 -0.47 -19.65
N TYR A 153 4.72 -0.84 -19.97
CA TYR A 153 3.58 -0.75 -19.07
C TYR A 153 2.64 -1.94 -19.24
N ILE A 154 1.93 -2.26 -18.16
CA ILE A 154 0.80 -3.17 -18.15
C ILE A 154 -0.42 -2.39 -18.67
N THR A 155 -1.12 -2.99 -19.62
CA THR A 155 -2.33 -2.40 -20.23
C THR A 155 -3.45 -2.19 -19.20
N PRO A 156 -4.30 -1.15 -19.35
CA PRO A 156 -5.45 -0.91 -18.49
C PRO A 156 -6.36 -2.12 -18.33
N HIS A 157 -7.07 -2.16 -17.21
CA HIS A 157 -8.04 -3.18 -16.82
C HIS A 157 -7.46 -4.59 -16.63
N SER A 158 -6.15 -4.69 -16.38
CA SER A 158 -5.55 -5.93 -15.89
C SER A 158 -5.95 -6.15 -14.42
N ARG A 159 -6.22 -7.40 -14.06
CA ARG A 159 -6.66 -7.80 -12.71
C ARG A 159 -5.55 -8.50 -11.97
N PHE A 160 -5.41 -8.24 -10.68
CA PHE A 160 -4.42 -8.85 -9.81
C PHE A 160 -5.06 -9.37 -8.54
N GLU A 161 -4.81 -10.63 -8.19
CA GLU A 161 -5.15 -11.18 -6.88
C GLU A 161 -4.22 -10.57 -5.85
N TRP A 162 -4.79 -10.05 -4.76
CA TRP A 162 -4.06 -9.34 -3.73
C TRP A 162 -4.62 -9.65 -2.34
N GLY A 163 -3.79 -9.47 -1.32
CA GLY A 163 -4.22 -9.60 0.05
C GLY A 163 -3.55 -8.63 1.01
N LEU A 164 -4.28 -8.29 2.06
CA LEU A 164 -3.86 -7.46 3.18
C LEU A 164 -4.18 -8.19 4.49
N ILE A 165 -3.18 -8.33 5.35
CA ILE A 165 -3.32 -8.90 6.70
C ILE A 165 -3.16 -7.77 7.70
N ILE A 166 -4.09 -7.66 8.66
CA ILE A 166 -4.09 -6.65 9.71
C ILE A 166 -4.15 -7.37 11.06
N GLU A 167 -3.18 -7.11 11.92
CA GLU A 167 -3.05 -7.74 13.23
C GLU A 167 -3.23 -6.69 14.33
N GLY A 168 -3.80 -7.09 15.47
CA GLY A 168 -3.91 -6.22 16.64
C GLY A 168 -4.95 -5.09 16.55
N TYR A 169 -5.57 -4.86 15.39
CA TYR A 169 -6.61 -3.84 15.20
C TYR A 169 -7.97 -4.45 14.85
N ASP A 170 -8.99 -4.15 15.66
CA ASP A 170 -10.38 -4.47 15.33
C ASP A 170 -10.95 -3.45 14.33
N ILE A 171 -10.79 -3.70 13.02
CA ILE A 171 -11.22 -2.76 11.98
C ILE A 171 -12.75 -2.68 11.81
N VAL A 172 -13.49 -3.64 12.37
CA VAL A 172 -14.96 -3.73 12.25
C VAL A 172 -15.66 -3.09 13.45
N ASN A 173 -15.21 -3.40 14.67
CA ASN A 173 -15.87 -2.94 15.90
C ASN A 173 -14.98 -2.03 16.75
N GLY A 174 -13.69 -1.96 16.46
CA GLY A 174 -12.74 -1.17 17.21
C GLY A 174 -12.92 0.33 16.97
N VAL A 175 -12.50 1.10 17.97
CA VAL A 175 -12.50 2.56 17.93
C VAL A 175 -11.08 3.03 18.26
N GLY A 176 -10.55 3.92 17.44
CA GLY A 176 -9.18 4.42 17.58
C GLY A 176 -8.70 5.11 16.30
N ARG A 177 -7.65 5.91 16.43
CA ARG A 177 -7.08 6.67 15.30
C ARG A 177 -6.50 5.71 14.25
N GLU A 178 -5.93 4.60 14.69
CA GLU A 178 -5.33 3.55 13.85
C GLU A 178 -6.40 2.84 13.02
N VAL A 179 -7.50 2.45 13.67
CA VAL A 179 -8.66 1.84 13.00
C VAL A 179 -9.30 2.81 12.02
N GLU A 180 -9.46 4.08 12.40
CA GLU A 180 -9.96 5.13 11.51
C GLU A 180 -9.05 5.30 10.28
N LEU A 181 -7.73 5.35 10.48
CA LEU A 181 -6.74 5.48 9.42
C LEU A 181 -6.80 4.28 8.45
N ILE A 182 -6.82 3.06 8.98
CA ILE A 182 -6.89 1.83 8.16
C ILE A 182 -8.19 1.82 7.36
N ASN A 183 -9.33 2.12 7.97
CA ASN A 183 -10.63 2.17 7.31
C ASN A 183 -10.68 3.27 6.23
N TYR A 184 -10.07 4.43 6.47
CA TYR A 184 -9.93 5.47 5.46
C TYR A 184 -9.13 4.98 4.25
N LEU A 185 -7.97 4.34 4.46
CA LEU A 185 -7.13 3.83 3.38
C LEU A 185 -7.84 2.77 2.53
N ILE A 186 -8.54 1.85 3.19
CA ILE A 186 -9.31 0.81 2.52
C ILE A 186 -10.46 1.43 1.72
N LYS A 187 -11.20 2.37 2.31
CA LYS A 187 -12.27 3.10 1.62
C LYS A 187 -11.74 3.87 0.40
N LYS A 188 -10.57 4.51 0.53
CA LYS A 188 -9.90 5.22 -0.55
C LYS A 188 -9.51 4.28 -1.70
N LEU A 189 -8.92 3.13 -1.39
CA LEU A 189 -8.58 2.10 -2.38
C LEU A 189 -9.79 1.63 -3.20
N ILE A 190 -10.95 1.51 -2.57
CA ILE A 190 -12.19 1.07 -3.22
C ILE A 190 -12.78 2.18 -4.09
N ASN A 191 -13.00 3.36 -3.52
CA ASN A 191 -13.77 4.42 -4.17
C ASN A 191 -12.93 5.22 -5.17
N ASP A 192 -11.76 5.68 -4.73
CA ASP A 192 -10.93 6.63 -5.47
C ASP A 192 -9.78 5.93 -6.20
N GLY A 193 -9.27 4.85 -5.61
CA GLY A 193 -8.03 4.20 -6.01
C GLY A 193 -6.79 4.92 -5.48
N VAL A 194 -5.62 4.34 -5.76
CA VAL A 194 -4.31 4.90 -5.42
C VAL A 194 -3.37 4.84 -6.62
N TRP A 195 -2.42 5.77 -6.67
CA TRP A 195 -1.46 5.87 -7.76
C TRP A 195 -0.17 5.10 -7.43
N ILE A 196 0.07 4.00 -8.13
CA ILE A 196 1.19 3.06 -7.91
C ILE A 196 2.20 3.14 -9.07
N GLY A 197 3.49 3.06 -8.74
CA GLY A 197 4.55 3.00 -9.73
C GLY A 197 5.01 4.37 -10.23
N GLY A 198 5.54 4.39 -11.45
CA GLY A 198 6.10 5.57 -12.10
C GLY A 198 5.06 6.40 -12.85
N ARG A 199 5.43 7.65 -13.20
CA ARG A 199 4.69 8.51 -14.15
C ARG A 199 3.23 8.84 -13.77
N ARG A 200 2.96 8.88 -12.46
CA ARG A 200 1.65 9.25 -11.89
C ARG A 200 1.12 10.60 -12.38
N SER A 201 2.01 11.59 -12.54
CA SER A 201 1.65 12.94 -13.00
C SER A 201 1.16 13.02 -14.44
N VAL A 202 1.37 11.97 -15.25
CA VAL A 202 0.89 11.87 -16.64
C VAL A 202 -0.15 10.77 -16.80
N GLY A 203 -0.80 10.36 -15.71
CA GLY A 203 -1.95 9.46 -15.74
C GLY A 203 -1.64 7.97 -15.65
N HIS A 204 -0.41 7.57 -15.31
CA HIS A 204 -0.07 6.14 -15.14
C HIS A 204 -0.30 5.65 -13.71
N GLY A 205 -0.80 4.43 -13.58
CA GLY A 205 -0.77 3.67 -12.34
C GLY A 205 -1.93 3.90 -11.39
N LEU A 206 -3.08 4.40 -11.85
CA LEU A 206 -4.28 4.42 -11.02
C LEU A 206 -4.77 2.99 -10.82
N VAL A 207 -4.84 2.54 -9.58
CA VAL A 207 -5.27 1.19 -9.20
C VAL A 207 -6.40 1.26 -8.19
N LYS A 208 -7.49 0.54 -8.45
CA LYS A 208 -8.64 0.38 -7.55
C LYS A 208 -8.70 -1.02 -6.97
N MET A 209 -9.39 -1.16 -5.85
CA MET A 209 -9.57 -2.43 -5.16
C MET A 209 -11.04 -2.87 -5.13
N ASN A 210 -11.27 -4.14 -5.46
CA ASN A 210 -12.53 -4.83 -5.22
C ASN A 210 -12.34 -5.91 -4.15
N ILE A 211 -13.08 -5.83 -3.05
CA ILE A 211 -13.03 -6.83 -1.98
C ILE A 211 -13.70 -8.12 -2.46
N ARG A 212 -13.02 -9.26 -2.31
CA ARG A 212 -13.59 -10.59 -2.54
C ARG A 212 -14.06 -11.23 -1.25
N LYS A 213 -13.25 -11.16 -0.20
CA LYS A 213 -13.56 -11.76 1.10
C LYS A 213 -12.77 -11.10 2.22
N ILE A 214 -13.41 -10.93 3.38
CA ILE A 214 -12.75 -10.52 4.61
C ILE A 214 -13.04 -11.54 5.71
N SER A 215 -12.00 -12.18 6.20
CA SER A 215 -12.11 -13.08 7.36
C SER A 215 -11.51 -12.42 8.60
N ARG A 216 -12.24 -12.51 9.71
CA ARG A 216 -11.73 -12.21 11.05
C ARG A 216 -11.33 -13.52 11.70
N GLU A 217 -10.06 -13.60 12.05
CA GLU A 217 -9.45 -14.70 12.79
C GLU A 217 -9.22 -14.24 14.23
N SER A 218 -9.52 -15.10 15.19
CA SER A 218 -9.26 -14.85 16.60
C SER A 218 -8.79 -16.13 17.28
N ILE A 219 -7.87 -15.98 18.23
CA ILE A 219 -7.43 -17.10 19.07
C ILE A 219 -8.20 -17.01 20.40
N VAL A 220 -9.02 -18.02 20.69
CA VAL A 220 -9.78 -18.11 21.95
C VAL A 220 -9.47 -19.46 22.59
N ASN A 221 -8.90 -19.44 23.80
CA ASN A 221 -8.47 -20.65 24.53
C ASN A 221 -7.50 -21.55 23.73
N GLY A 222 -6.66 -20.95 22.87
CA GLY A 222 -5.71 -21.69 22.03
C GLY A 222 -6.29 -22.24 20.72
N GLU A 223 -7.59 -22.11 20.49
CA GLU A 223 -8.24 -22.49 19.23
C GLU A 223 -8.39 -21.30 18.29
N LEU A 224 -8.06 -21.52 17.01
CA LEU A 224 -8.27 -20.53 15.95
C LEU A 224 -9.73 -20.57 15.50
N LYS A 225 -10.44 -19.44 15.68
CA LYS A 225 -11.78 -19.22 15.15
C LYS A 225 -11.71 -18.26 13.98
N SER A 226 -12.35 -18.61 12.87
CA SER A 226 -12.44 -17.77 11.67
C SER A 226 -13.90 -17.48 11.34
N GLU A 227 -14.23 -16.21 11.12
CA GLU A 227 -15.57 -15.76 10.72
C GLU A 227 -15.49 -14.85 9.49
N ASP A 228 -16.45 -14.98 8.58
CA ASP A 228 -16.59 -14.06 7.45
C ASP A 228 -17.28 -12.77 7.92
N CYS A 229 -16.65 -11.64 7.66
CA CYS A 229 -17.18 -10.33 8.05
C CYS A 229 -17.30 -9.36 6.86
N THR A 230 -17.29 -9.89 5.63
CA THR A 230 -17.28 -9.12 4.39
C THR A 230 -18.44 -8.12 4.32
N ASP A 231 -19.68 -8.59 4.41
CA ASP A 231 -20.88 -7.73 4.29
C ASP A 231 -20.94 -6.69 5.41
N LYS A 232 -20.60 -7.10 6.63
CA LYS A 232 -20.57 -6.22 7.80
C LYS A 232 -19.57 -5.08 7.60
N TYR A 233 -18.39 -5.40 7.07
CA TYR A 233 -17.33 -4.42 6.83
C TYR A 233 -17.63 -3.51 5.63
N LEU A 234 -18.19 -4.04 4.53
CA LEU A 234 -18.61 -3.22 3.38
C LEU A 234 -19.70 -2.22 3.77
N LYS A 235 -20.67 -2.65 4.58
CA LYS A 235 -21.71 -1.78 5.14
C LYS A 235 -21.12 -0.68 6.03
N LEU A 236 -20.12 -1.00 6.86
CA LEU A 236 -19.41 -0.02 7.70
C LEU A 236 -18.74 1.07 6.84
N LEU A 237 -18.08 0.69 5.75
CA LEU A 237 -17.39 1.65 4.88
C LEU A 237 -18.35 2.54 4.07
N GLY A 238 -19.63 2.17 3.99
CA GLY A 238 -20.63 2.84 3.18
C GLY A 238 -20.41 2.64 1.68
N VAL A 239 -19.78 1.52 1.29
CA VAL A 239 -19.59 1.12 -0.11
C VAL A 239 -20.86 0.37 -0.52
N LYS A 240 -21.56 0.84 -1.56
CA LYS A 240 -22.67 0.07 -2.15
C LYS A 240 -22.09 -1.06 -2.98
N HIS A 241 -22.67 -2.26 -2.84
CA HIS A 241 -22.42 -3.40 -3.72
C HIS A 241 -22.67 -3.04 -5.19
#